data_AF-A0A3M2E2N6-F1
#
_entry.id   AF-A0A3M2E2N6-F1
#
_cell.length_a   1.000
_cell.length_b   1.000
_cell.length_c   1.000
_cell.angle_alpha   90.00
_cell.angle_beta   90.00
_cell.angle_gamma   90.00
#
_symmetry.space_group_name_H-M   'P 1'
#
loop_
_entity.id
_entity.type
_entity.pdbx_description
1 polymer ?
#
loop_
_entity_poly.entity_id
_entity_poly.type
_entity_poly.pdbx_seq_one_letter_code
_entity_poly.pdbx_strand_id
1 'polypeptide(L)'
;MRAAWALALALLAGPAAALAPPAPGSLRIAQFDAALSRAGAGVLLRDLLRGRDRQIAAVVEIIAAARPDILVLNGIDHDRDGRALAALAGLLAA
;
A
#
# COMPACT_ATOMS: atom_id res chain seq x y z
N MET A 1 12.96 24.91 -33.89
CA MET A 1 13.10 23.71 -33.02
C MET A 1 12.43 23.91 -31.65
N ARG A 2 11.18 24.43 -31.57
CA ARG A 2 10.49 24.72 -30.30
C ARG A 2 9.07 24.13 -30.20
N ALA A 3 8.74 23.14 -31.03
CA ALA A 3 7.36 22.67 -31.21
C ALA A 3 7.20 21.14 -31.06
N ALA A 4 8.10 20.47 -30.32
CA ALA A 4 8.07 19.00 -30.18
C ALA A 4 7.79 18.47 -28.77
N TRP A 5 7.54 19.34 -27.78
CA TRP A 5 7.43 18.93 -26.38
C TRP A 5 5.98 18.87 -25.86
N ALA A 6 4.99 19.25 -26.66
CA ALA A 6 3.58 19.27 -26.24
C ALA A 6 2.89 17.89 -26.30
N LEU A 7 3.60 16.81 -26.65
CA LEU A 7 3.02 15.48 -26.87
C LEU A 7 3.61 14.38 -25.98
N ALA A 8 4.20 14.75 -24.83
CA ALA A 8 4.77 13.79 -23.87
C ALA A 8 4.08 13.83 -22.49
N LEU A 9 2.84 14.33 -22.40
CA LEU A 9 2.08 14.44 -21.14
C LEU A 9 0.67 13.83 -21.22
N ALA A 10 0.44 12.94 -22.19
CA ALA A 10 -0.84 12.24 -22.34
C ALA A 10 -0.76 10.71 -22.11
N LEU A 11 0.40 10.17 -21.68
CA LEU A 11 0.64 8.73 -21.56
C LEU A 11 0.90 8.20 -20.14
N LEU A 12 0.60 8.99 -19.10
CA LEU A 12 0.70 8.54 -17.70
C LEU A 12 -0.64 8.42 -16.99
N ALA A 13 -1.73 8.85 -17.64
CA ALA A 13 -3.08 8.46 -17.29
C ALA A 13 -3.54 7.41 -18.31
N GLY A 14 -2.85 6.27 -18.38
CA GLY A 14 -3.48 5.07 -18.92
C GLY A 14 -4.81 4.91 -18.18
N PRO A 15 -5.90 4.47 -18.85
CA PRO A 15 -7.13 4.20 -18.12
C PRO A 15 -6.71 3.33 -16.93
N ALA A 16 -7.24 3.62 -15.74
CA ALA A 16 -7.28 2.62 -14.70
C ALA A 16 -8.03 1.45 -15.34
N ALA A 17 -7.28 0.58 -16.03
CA ALA A 17 -7.81 -0.57 -16.69
C ALA A 17 -8.26 -1.37 -15.50
N ALA A 18 -9.57 -1.30 -15.22
CA ALA A 18 -10.19 -2.10 -14.22
C ALA A 18 -9.72 -3.52 -14.55
N LEU A 19 -8.83 -4.05 -13.72
CA LEU A 19 -8.28 -5.37 -13.90
C LEU A 19 -9.48 -6.27 -14.07
N ALA A 20 -9.55 -6.96 -15.22
CA ALA A 20 -10.66 -7.86 -15.49
C ALA A 20 -10.89 -8.72 -14.24
N PRO A 21 -12.15 -8.91 -13.81
CA PRO A 21 -12.42 -9.75 -12.66
C PRO A 21 -11.75 -11.10 -12.91
N PRO A 22 -10.96 -11.59 -11.96
CA PRO A 22 -10.16 -12.76 -12.18
C PRO A 22 -11.09 -13.96 -12.27
N ALA A 23 -10.67 -14.99 -13.01
CA ALA A 23 -11.51 -16.15 -13.24
C ALA A 23 -11.95 -16.78 -11.90
N PRO A 24 -13.15 -17.35 -11.81
CA PRO A 24 -13.59 -18.08 -10.61
C PRO A 24 -12.52 -19.08 -10.15
N GLY A 25 -12.13 -19.02 -8.88
CA GLY A 25 -11.09 -19.86 -8.30
C GLY A 25 -9.66 -19.33 -8.44
N SER A 26 -9.45 -18.13 -9.00
CA SER A 26 -8.16 -17.45 -8.98
C SER A 26 -7.76 -16.98 -7.58
N LEU A 27 -6.46 -16.85 -7.34
CA LEU A 27 -5.89 -16.21 -6.15
C LEU A 27 -5.07 -14.99 -6.54
N ARG A 28 -5.27 -13.85 -5.85
CA ARG A 28 -4.46 -12.64 -6.00
C ARG A 28 -3.38 -12.60 -4.94
N ILE A 29 -2.14 -12.57 -5.39
CA ILE A 29 -0.97 -12.45 -4.52
C ILE A 29 -0.30 -11.11 -4.83
N ALA A 30 -0.05 -10.30 -3.81
CA ALA A 30 0.69 -9.04 -3.93
C ALA A 30 1.94 -9.07 -3.06
N GLN A 31 3.05 -8.54 -3.59
CA GLN A 31 4.22 -8.18 -2.80
C GLN A 31 4.31 -6.65 -2.78
N PHE A 32 4.47 -6.06 -1.59
CA PHE A 32 4.51 -4.62 -1.44
C PHE A 32 5.49 -4.20 -0.36
N ASP A 33 6.38 -3.27 -0.69
CA ASP A 33 7.18 -2.56 0.31
C ASP A 33 6.43 -1.30 0.73
N ALA A 34 6.02 -1.25 1.99
CA ALA A 34 5.22 -0.14 2.52
C ALA A 34 6.06 1.11 2.85
N ALA A 35 7.39 1.00 2.91
CA ALA A 35 8.31 2.04 3.37
C ALA A 35 7.87 2.70 4.70
N LEU A 36 7.25 1.92 5.59
CA LEU A 36 6.74 2.34 6.90
C LEU A 36 7.75 2.14 8.03
N SER A 37 8.94 1.59 7.76
CA SER A 37 9.98 1.43 8.77
C SER A 37 10.37 2.78 9.40
N ARG A 38 10.60 2.78 10.71
CA ARG A 38 10.94 3.96 11.51
C ARG A 38 12.23 3.74 12.28
N ALA A 39 12.90 4.83 12.63
CA ALA A 39 14.21 4.79 13.30
C ALA A 39 14.15 4.32 14.78
N GLY A 40 12.97 4.10 15.35
CA GLY A 40 12.82 3.78 16.78
C GLY A 40 11.74 2.76 17.06
N ALA A 41 12.00 1.87 18.02
CA ALA A 41 11.06 0.85 18.45
C ALA A 41 9.73 1.47 18.89
N GLY A 42 8.62 0.91 18.41
CA GLY A 42 7.27 1.35 18.76
C GLY A 42 6.84 2.70 18.17
N VAL A 43 7.70 3.38 17.40
CA VAL A 43 7.35 4.63 16.71
C VAL A 43 6.22 4.37 15.71
N LEU A 44 6.38 3.36 14.85
CA LEU A 44 5.34 2.99 13.91
C LEU A 44 4.03 2.60 14.61
N LEU A 45 4.08 1.78 15.66
CA LEU A 45 2.90 1.38 16.42
C LEU A 45 2.15 2.59 16.98
N ARG A 46 2.86 3.55 17.58
CA ARG A 46 2.26 4.78 18.09
C ARG A 46 1.57 5.57 16.97
N ASP A 47 2.20 5.67 15.81
CA ASP A 47 1.67 6.45 14.69
C ASP A 47 0.45 5.76 14.04
N LEU A 48 0.45 4.42 13.96
CA LEU A 48 -0.72 3.60 13.60
C LEU A 48 -1.90 3.83 14.55
N LEU A 49 -1.66 3.77 15.88
CA LEU A 49 -2.70 3.98 16.89
C LEU A 49 -3.25 5.41 16.92
N ARG A 50 -2.44 6.40 16.53
CA ARG A 50 -2.89 7.80 16.44
C ARG A 50 -3.76 8.09 15.22
N GLY A 51 -3.65 7.29 14.15
CA GLY A 51 -4.49 7.41 12.95
C GLY A 51 -4.36 8.75 12.20
N ARG A 52 -3.22 9.45 12.32
CA ARG A 52 -3.02 10.79 11.73
C ARG A 52 -1.90 10.87 10.70
N ASP A 53 -1.19 9.77 10.46
CA ASP A 53 -0.10 9.69 9.51
C ASP A 53 -0.64 9.47 8.08
N ARG A 54 -0.38 10.43 7.19
CA ARG A 54 -0.83 10.38 5.79
C ARG A 54 -0.17 9.26 4.99
N GLN A 55 1.06 8.88 5.33
CA GLN A 55 1.75 7.78 4.65
C GLN A 55 1.06 6.45 4.97
N ILE A 56 0.70 6.23 6.24
CA ILE A 56 -0.05 5.05 6.66
C ILE A 56 -1.40 5.00 5.93
N ALA A 57 -2.13 6.11 5.90
CA ALA A 57 -3.41 6.18 5.19
C ALA A 57 -3.27 5.81 3.69
N ALA A 58 -2.24 6.33 3.02
CA ALA A 58 -1.98 6.00 1.62
C ALA A 58 -1.61 4.53 1.41
N VAL A 59 -0.80 3.94 2.29
CA VAL A 59 -0.47 2.50 2.24
C VAL A 59 -1.72 1.64 2.38
N VAL A 60 -2.60 1.97 3.34
CA VAL A 60 -3.88 1.27 3.54
C VAL A 60 -4.75 1.38 2.29
N GLU A 61 -4.86 2.56 1.70
CA GLU A 61 -5.64 2.80 0.47
C GLU A 61 -5.11 1.97 -0.72
N ILE A 62 -3.78 1.93 -0.92
CA ILE A 62 -3.14 1.14 -1.98
C ILE A 62 -3.44 -0.35 -1.82
N ILE A 63 -3.26 -0.89 -0.60
CA ILE A 63 -3.50 -2.31 -0.33
C ILE A 63 -4.99 -2.65 -0.49
N ALA A 64 -5.88 -1.82 0.05
CA ALA A 64 -7.33 -2.00 -0.06
C ALA A 64 -7.82 -1.94 -1.50
N ALA A 65 -7.23 -1.07 -2.33
CA ALA A 65 -7.54 -0.98 -3.75
C ALA A 65 -7.04 -2.21 -4.53
N ALA A 66 -5.87 -2.73 -4.19
CA ALA A 66 -5.29 -3.93 -4.82
C ALA A 66 -6.10 -5.20 -4.52
N ARG A 67 -6.81 -5.24 -3.38
CA ARG A 67 -7.61 -6.39 -2.90
C ARG A 67 -6.87 -7.73 -2.98
N PRO A 68 -5.65 -7.86 -2.43
CA PRO A 68 -4.94 -9.11 -2.44
C PRO A 68 -5.62 -10.13 -1.52
N ASP A 69 -5.62 -11.39 -1.93
CA ASP A 69 -5.99 -12.51 -1.05
C ASP A 69 -4.81 -12.89 -0.16
N ILE A 70 -3.58 -12.77 -0.68
CA ILE A 70 -2.33 -12.93 0.06
C ILE A 70 -1.45 -11.70 -0.17
N LEU A 71 -1.04 -11.06 0.92
CA LEU A 71 -0.12 -9.93 0.92
C LEU A 71 1.23 -10.34 1.54
N VAL A 72 2.30 -10.26 0.75
CA VAL A 72 3.68 -10.32 1.23
C VAL A 72 4.15 -8.89 1.46
N LEU A 73 4.24 -8.50 2.73
CA LEU A 73 4.53 -7.11 3.14
C LEU A 73 5.99 -6.96 3.58
N ASN A 74 6.65 -5.94 3.03
CA ASN A 74 8.00 -5.50 3.41
C ASN A 74 7.98 -4.04 3.90
N GLY A 75 9.10 -3.57 4.46
CA GLY A 75 9.24 -2.18 4.90
C GLY A 75 8.36 -1.83 6.11
N ILE A 76 8.12 -2.78 7.01
CA ILE A 76 7.42 -2.58 8.28
C ILE A 76 8.38 -2.81 9.44
N ASP A 77 8.21 -2.08 10.55
CA ASP A 77 9.02 -2.30 11.75
C ASP A 77 8.82 -3.71 12.30
N HIS A 78 9.92 -4.37 12.64
CA HIS A 78 9.88 -5.60 13.41
C HIS A 78 9.66 -5.28 14.89
N ASP A 79 8.63 -5.86 15.49
CA ASP A 79 8.43 -5.90 16.92
C ASP A 79 8.14 -7.33 17.38
N ARG A 80 8.66 -7.71 18.55
CA ARG A 80 8.62 -9.09 19.06
C ARG A 80 7.20 -9.66 19.16
N ASP A 81 6.24 -8.80 19.46
CA ASP A 81 4.85 -9.17 19.72
C ASP A 81 3.96 -9.02 18.47
N GLY A 82 4.51 -8.54 17.34
CA GLY A 82 3.77 -8.26 16.10
C GLY A 82 2.70 -7.16 16.22
N ARG A 83 2.78 -6.27 17.21
CA ARG A 83 1.76 -5.26 17.49
C ARG A 83 1.59 -4.25 16.37
N ALA A 84 2.68 -3.81 15.73
CA ALA A 84 2.59 -2.87 14.61
C ALA A 84 1.89 -3.52 13.40
N LEU A 85 2.24 -4.78 13.09
CA LEU A 85 1.58 -5.55 12.03
C LEU A 85 0.10 -5.76 12.33
N ALA A 86 -0.24 -6.13 13.58
CA ALA A 86 -1.62 -6.33 14.00
C ALA A 86 -2.46 -5.04 13.92
N ALA A 87 -1.89 -3.90 14.30
CA ALA A 87 -2.56 -2.60 14.17
C ALA A 87 -2.82 -2.23 12.71
N LEU A 88 -1.84 -2.44 11.81
CA LEU A 88 -2.03 -2.23 10.37
C LEU A 88 -3.10 -3.17 9.78
N ALA A 89 -3.09 -4.45 10.17
CA ALA A 89 -4.11 -5.41 9.76
C ALA A 89 -5.52 -5.00 10.23
N GLY A 90 -5.63 -4.44 11.44
CA GLY A 90 -6.88 -3.89 11.95
C GLY A 90 -7.43 -2.73 11.11
N LEU A 91 -6.56 -1.88 10.55
CA LEU A 91 -6.99 -0.81 9.63
C LEU A 91 -7.47 -1.35 8.27
N LEU A 92 -6.94 -2.49 7.81
CA LEU A 92 -7.33 -3.12 6.55
C LEU A 92 -8.63 -3.93 6.66
N ALA A 93 -9.00 -4.34 7.87
CA ALA A 93 -10.22 -5.11 8.16
C ALA A 93 -11.45 -4.24 8.45
N ALA A 94 -11.26 -2.92 8.63
CA ALA A 94 -12.32 -1.95 8.88
C ALA A 94 -13.01 -1.51 7.58
#